data_AF-A0A8J5K281-F1
#
_entry.id   AF-A0A8J5K281-F1
#
_cell.length_a   1.000
_cell.length_b   1.000
_cell.length_c   1.000
_cell.angle_alpha   90.00
_cell.angle_beta   90.00
_cell.angle_gamma   90.00
#
_symmetry.space_group_name_H-M   'P 1'
#
loop_
_entity.id
_entity.type
_entity.pdbx_description
1 polymer ?
#
loop_
_entity_poly.entity_id
_entity_poly.type
_entity_poly.pdbx_seq_one_letter_code
_entity_poly.pdbx_strand_id
1 'polypeptide(L)'
;MLKPRGSRTIQEYSTAVFIPYIELQLEFRSRLDLVWDCYLKSGSLKATVRCNHGKGIRRCVTVSGPLPSNWQNFLCNSDNKEELFSFLSKQFMQLVVKESKQLVVTDKKQVLTVPPRKDTANLAPCNHEVADTRMMVHAADALESGHRRILIRTVDTDVVILRVALANEQSEVLDELWLTFGTGKNRRYIAAHQIAKALGPEKSIALPVFHAITGCDTVSAFAGHSKKAAWATWNAFPEVTTAFLSLASTPSELPDGVLSTMERFIVLLYDRTSTCCDVNVLRKKLFSRKSRSLEHLPPTRAALEQHKESCLSGWTYLGTGRNSVCQSAITM
;
A
#
# COMPACT_ATOMS: atom_id res chain seq x y z
N MET A 1 -14.66 5.61 -1.59
CA MET A 1 -15.96 5.77 -0.92
C MET A 1 -17.10 5.75 -1.93
N LEU A 2 -18.25 5.14 -1.60
CA LEU A 2 -19.43 5.19 -2.47
C LEU A 2 -20.00 6.62 -2.52
N LYS A 3 -20.49 7.06 -3.67
CA LYS A 3 -21.17 8.36 -3.78
C LYS A 3 -22.53 8.30 -3.08
N PRO A 4 -23.01 9.39 -2.42
CA PRO A 4 -24.28 9.36 -1.69
C PRO A 4 -25.57 9.23 -2.51
N ARG A 5 -25.50 9.30 -3.86
CA ARG A 5 -26.60 9.00 -4.79
C ARG A 5 -27.97 9.58 -4.41
N GLY A 6 -28.03 10.88 -4.09
CA GLY A 6 -29.29 11.58 -3.81
C GLY A 6 -29.76 11.52 -2.36
N SER A 7 -29.04 10.80 -1.48
CA SER A 7 -29.27 10.85 -0.03
C SER A 7 -29.15 12.29 0.48
N ARG A 8 -30.01 12.66 1.44
CA ARG A 8 -30.04 13.99 2.07
C ARG A 8 -29.34 14.01 3.42
N THR A 9 -29.34 12.89 4.14
CA THR A 9 -28.72 12.76 5.48
C THR A 9 -27.66 11.66 5.54
N ILE A 10 -26.79 11.71 6.56
CA ILE A 10 -25.79 10.66 6.80
C ILE A 10 -26.46 9.30 7.08
N GLN A 11 -27.55 9.27 7.85
CA GLN A 11 -28.31 8.04 8.10
C GLN A 11 -28.86 7.46 6.78
N GLU A 12 -29.49 8.29 5.95
CA GLU A 12 -30.02 7.86 4.65
C GLU A 12 -28.90 7.35 3.73
N TYR A 13 -27.73 7.99 3.73
CA TYR A 13 -26.58 7.47 3.00
C TYR A 13 -26.15 6.07 3.47
N SER A 14 -26.14 5.85 4.78
CA SER A 14 -25.82 4.54 5.35
C SER A 14 -26.83 3.48 4.92
N THR A 15 -28.13 3.74 5.10
CA THR A 15 -29.20 2.74 4.88
C THR A 15 -29.57 2.54 3.42
N ALA A 16 -29.56 3.59 2.60
CA ALA A 16 -29.99 3.52 1.20
C ALA A 16 -28.85 3.19 0.23
N VAL A 17 -27.59 3.41 0.62
CA VAL A 17 -26.44 3.23 -0.29
C VAL A 17 -25.42 2.24 0.26
N PHE A 18 -24.93 2.46 1.47
CA PHE A 18 -23.76 1.73 1.94
C PHE A 18 -24.11 0.31 2.41
N ILE A 19 -25.09 0.16 3.30
CA ILE A 19 -25.56 -1.14 3.80
C ILE A 19 -25.98 -2.07 2.65
N PRO A 20 -26.85 -1.65 1.69
CA PRO A 20 -27.24 -2.52 0.58
C PRO A 20 -26.05 -2.95 -0.28
N TYR A 21 -25.06 -2.07 -0.45
CA TYR A 21 -23.83 -2.43 -1.16
C TYR A 21 -23.02 -3.49 -0.40
N ILE A 22 -22.92 -3.39 0.93
CA ILE A 22 -22.22 -4.38 1.77
C ILE A 22 -22.93 -5.72 1.74
N GLU A 23 -24.26 -5.75 1.86
CA GLU A 23 -25.06 -6.96 1.76
C GLU A 23 -24.88 -7.66 0.40
N LEU A 24 -24.91 -6.88 -0.69
CA LEU A 24 -24.63 -7.40 -2.04
C LEU A 24 -23.20 -7.95 -2.15
N GLN A 25 -22.21 -7.30 -1.51
CA GLN A 25 -20.85 -7.85 -1.51
C GLN A 25 -20.74 -9.14 -0.68
N LEU A 26 -21.49 -9.24 0.42
CA LEU A 26 -21.52 -10.43 1.26
C LEU A 26 -22.23 -11.58 0.55
N GLU A 27 -23.20 -11.35 -0.33
CA GLU A 27 -23.96 -12.41 -1.00
C GLU A 27 -23.07 -13.50 -1.63
N PHE A 28 -21.99 -13.08 -2.31
CA PHE A 28 -21.09 -13.97 -3.05
C PHE A 28 -19.82 -14.36 -2.29
N ARG A 29 -19.69 -13.98 -1.01
CA ARG A 29 -18.47 -14.18 -0.21
C ARG A 29 -18.80 -14.80 1.15
N SER A 30 -17.93 -15.66 1.66
CA SER A 30 -18.02 -16.18 3.03
C SER A 30 -17.54 -15.15 4.07
N ARG A 31 -16.64 -14.26 3.67
CA ARG A 31 -16.08 -13.23 4.53
C ARG A 31 -15.89 -11.92 3.76
N LEU A 32 -16.18 -10.80 4.41
CA LEU A 32 -15.93 -9.46 3.91
C LEU A 32 -15.25 -8.61 4.98
N ASP A 33 -14.13 -7.99 4.60
CA ASP A 33 -13.38 -7.10 5.48
C ASP A 33 -13.49 -5.66 4.98
N LEU A 34 -13.97 -4.77 5.85
CA LEU A 34 -14.03 -3.32 5.63
C LEU A 34 -12.92 -2.65 6.44
N VAL A 35 -11.93 -2.15 5.72
CA VAL A 35 -10.72 -1.59 6.31
C VAL A 35 -10.69 -0.08 6.08
N TRP A 36 -10.66 0.66 7.18
CA TRP A 36 -10.56 2.12 7.24
C TRP A 36 -9.15 2.54 7.66
N ASP A 37 -8.76 3.72 7.18
CA ASP A 37 -7.58 4.42 7.71
C ASP A 37 -7.75 4.75 9.19
N CYS A 38 -6.63 4.87 9.91
CA CYS A 38 -6.57 5.49 11.22
C CYS A 38 -5.77 6.80 11.13
N TYR A 39 -6.41 7.91 11.46
CA TYR A 39 -5.76 9.21 11.38
C TYR A 39 -5.08 9.52 12.73
N LEU A 40 -3.77 9.26 12.82
CA LEU A 40 -2.97 9.62 14.01
C LEU A 40 -2.70 11.13 14.01
N LYS A 41 -2.97 11.79 15.14
CA LYS A 41 -2.91 13.26 15.26
C LYS A 41 -1.51 13.82 15.52
N SER A 42 -0.56 13.01 15.98
CA SER A 42 0.82 13.45 16.30
C SER A 42 1.86 12.43 15.84
N GLY A 43 3.02 12.92 15.41
CA GLY A 43 4.18 12.07 15.06
C GLY A 43 4.07 11.25 13.77
N SER A 44 3.00 11.42 12.98
CA SER A 44 2.80 10.68 11.73
C SER A 44 3.39 11.41 10.52
N LEU A 45 4.23 10.71 9.76
CA LEU A 45 4.72 11.18 8.44
C LEU A 45 3.57 11.34 7.43
N LYS A 46 2.56 10.47 7.45
CA LYS A 46 1.38 10.59 6.56
C LYS A 46 0.50 11.77 6.95
N ALA A 47 0.43 12.16 8.22
CA ALA A 47 -0.26 13.38 8.63
C ALA A 47 0.34 14.63 7.96
N THR A 48 1.67 14.74 7.91
CA THR A 48 2.38 15.82 7.21
C THR A 48 2.09 15.85 5.71
N VAL A 49 2.13 14.69 5.03
CA VAL A 49 1.81 14.59 3.60
C VAL A 49 0.36 15.00 3.33
N ARG A 50 -0.59 14.58 4.18
CA ARG A 50 -2.01 14.93 4.06
C ARG A 50 -2.27 16.43 4.24
N CYS A 51 -1.52 17.12 5.10
CA CYS A 51 -1.63 18.58 5.24
C CYS A 51 -1.38 19.33 3.92
N ASN A 52 -0.59 18.75 3.02
CA ASN A 52 -0.28 19.34 1.71
C ASN A 52 -1.40 19.11 0.67
N HIS A 53 -2.35 18.20 0.91
CA HIS A 53 -3.43 17.85 -0.02
C HIS A 53 -4.68 18.77 0.08
N GLY A 54 -4.59 19.85 0.86
CA GLY A 54 -5.63 20.87 1.02
C GLY A 54 -6.51 20.67 2.26
N LYS A 55 -7.07 21.77 2.78
CA LYS A 55 -7.94 21.76 3.96
C LYS A 55 -9.40 21.62 3.54
N GLY A 56 -9.92 20.40 3.59
CA GLY A 56 -11.37 20.20 3.46
C GLY A 56 -12.13 20.90 4.60
N ILE A 57 -13.37 21.31 4.35
CA ILE A 57 -14.20 21.98 5.37
C ILE A 57 -14.63 20.95 6.43
N ARG A 58 -14.27 21.21 7.69
CA ARG A 58 -14.68 20.39 8.84
C ARG A 58 -16.20 20.45 9.01
N ARG A 59 -16.85 19.28 9.08
CA ARG A 59 -18.29 19.13 9.32
C ARG A 59 -18.52 17.92 10.22
N CYS A 60 -19.33 18.12 11.26
CA CYS A 60 -19.60 17.06 12.23
C CYS A 60 -20.50 16.00 11.59
N VAL A 61 -20.20 14.72 11.81
CA VAL A 61 -21.05 13.62 11.35
C VAL A 61 -22.07 13.29 12.43
N THR A 62 -23.33 13.63 12.18
CA THR A 62 -24.46 13.29 13.05
C THR A 62 -25.48 12.44 12.29
N VAL A 63 -26.26 11.63 13.01
CA VAL A 63 -27.26 10.70 12.44
C VAL A 63 -28.19 11.43 11.44
N SER A 64 -28.81 12.52 11.90
CA SER A 64 -29.74 13.36 11.12
C SER A 64 -29.06 14.54 10.41
N GLY A 65 -27.73 14.59 10.43
CA GLY A 65 -26.97 15.68 9.82
C GLY A 65 -27.12 15.72 8.30
N PRO A 66 -27.25 16.92 7.69
CA PRO A 66 -27.32 17.04 6.25
C PRO A 66 -26.01 16.59 5.60
N LEU A 67 -26.11 15.87 4.49
CA LEU A 67 -24.94 15.50 3.70
C LEU A 67 -24.26 16.73 3.12
N PRO A 68 -22.92 16.71 3.02
CA PRO A 68 -22.19 17.80 2.40
C PRO A 68 -22.45 17.84 0.89
N SER A 69 -22.75 19.04 0.39
CA SER A 69 -22.98 19.29 -1.04
C SER A 69 -21.77 18.92 -1.89
N ASN A 70 -20.55 19.15 -1.39
CA ASN A 70 -19.31 18.72 -2.01
C ASN A 70 -18.70 17.54 -1.23
N TRP A 71 -19.07 16.33 -1.66
CA TRP A 71 -18.62 15.07 -1.04
C TRP A 71 -17.10 14.90 -1.07
N GLN A 72 -16.45 15.30 -2.17
CA GLN A 72 -15.00 15.19 -2.32
C GLN A 72 -14.26 16.10 -1.34
N ASN A 73 -14.69 17.37 -1.21
CA ASN A 73 -14.11 18.30 -0.25
C ASN A 73 -14.31 17.82 1.19
N PHE A 74 -15.50 17.31 1.51
CA PHE A 74 -15.75 16.70 2.83
C PHE A 74 -14.78 15.55 3.13
N LEU A 75 -14.53 14.68 2.15
CA LEU A 75 -13.56 13.59 2.26
C LEU A 75 -12.10 14.05 2.17
N CYS A 76 -11.77 15.33 1.96
CA CYS A 76 -10.38 15.80 2.09
C CYS A 76 -9.99 16.06 3.56
N ASN A 77 -10.98 16.19 4.46
CA ASN A 77 -10.73 16.42 5.88
C ASN A 77 -10.66 15.08 6.64
N SER A 78 -9.58 14.87 7.41
CA SER A 78 -9.35 13.61 8.14
C SER A 78 -10.34 13.37 9.27
N ASP A 79 -10.73 14.41 10.02
CA ASP A 79 -11.69 14.29 11.12
C ASP A 79 -13.08 13.89 10.59
N ASN A 80 -13.49 14.48 9.46
CA ASN A 80 -14.73 14.12 8.77
C ASN A 80 -14.76 12.63 8.39
N LYS A 81 -13.66 12.12 7.86
CA LYS A 81 -13.53 10.70 7.50
C LYS A 81 -13.57 9.81 8.74
N GLU A 82 -12.82 10.16 9.78
CA GLU A 82 -12.77 9.37 11.03
C GLU A 82 -14.17 9.24 11.63
N GLU A 83 -14.92 10.34 11.72
CA GLU A 83 -16.29 10.33 12.24
C GLU A 83 -17.25 9.55 11.34
N LEU A 84 -17.15 9.72 10.01
CA LEU A 84 -17.98 8.97 9.06
C LEU A 84 -17.70 7.47 9.14
N PHE A 85 -16.44 7.06 9.23
CA PHE A 85 -16.05 5.65 9.30
C PHE A 85 -16.53 5.02 10.60
N SER A 86 -16.34 5.67 11.74
CA SER A 86 -16.85 5.16 13.02
C SER A 86 -18.38 5.11 13.05
N PHE A 87 -19.07 6.10 12.46
CA PHE A 87 -20.52 6.06 12.30
C PHE A 87 -20.98 4.83 11.50
N LEU A 88 -20.38 4.60 10.32
CA LEU A 88 -20.73 3.46 9.46
C LEU A 88 -20.39 2.12 10.12
N SER A 89 -19.22 2.01 10.77
CA SER A 89 -18.82 0.81 11.51
C SER A 89 -19.86 0.40 12.54
N LYS A 90 -20.41 1.37 13.30
CA LYS A 90 -21.48 1.12 14.27
C LYS A 90 -22.79 0.69 13.63
N GLN A 91 -23.15 1.25 12.47
CA GLN A 91 -24.34 0.83 11.72
C GLN A 91 -24.21 -0.62 11.24
N PHE A 92 -23.02 -1.05 10.82
CA PHE A 92 -22.80 -2.43 10.37
C PHE A 92 -22.94 -3.46 11.49
N MET A 93 -22.70 -3.08 12.75
CA MET A 93 -22.88 -3.98 13.89
C MET A 93 -24.34 -4.34 14.15
N GLN A 94 -25.28 -3.63 13.53
CA GLN A 94 -26.71 -3.91 13.61
C GLN A 94 -27.18 -4.85 12.49
N LEU A 95 -26.31 -5.24 11.57
CA LEU A 95 -26.67 -6.13 10.45
C LEU A 95 -26.84 -7.56 10.94
N VAL A 96 -27.85 -8.24 10.37
CA VAL A 96 -28.02 -9.68 10.52
C VAL A 96 -27.32 -10.36 9.35
N VAL A 97 -26.18 -10.96 9.63
CA VAL A 97 -25.40 -11.69 8.63
C VAL A 97 -25.80 -13.18 8.69
N LYS A 98 -25.94 -13.83 7.52
CA LYS A 98 -26.29 -15.26 7.42
C LYS A 98 -25.24 -16.11 8.16
N GLU A 99 -25.63 -17.26 8.73
CA GLU A 99 -24.78 -18.08 9.62
C GLU A 99 -23.40 -18.46 9.05
N SER A 100 -23.28 -18.61 7.73
CA SER A 100 -22.03 -18.96 7.04
C SER A 100 -21.19 -17.77 6.57
N LYS A 101 -21.57 -16.55 6.97
CA LYS A 101 -20.95 -15.31 6.50
C LYS A 101 -20.36 -14.52 7.66
N GLN A 102 -19.26 -13.84 7.39
CA GLN A 102 -18.56 -13.00 8.35
C GLN A 102 -18.29 -11.61 7.78
N LEU A 103 -18.60 -10.58 8.57
CA LEU A 103 -18.23 -9.20 8.32
C LEU A 103 -17.20 -8.78 9.37
N VAL A 104 -16.05 -8.30 8.93
CA VAL A 104 -14.98 -7.77 9.79
C VAL A 104 -14.80 -6.30 9.44
N VAL A 105 -14.81 -5.40 10.42
CA VAL A 105 -14.73 -3.96 10.19
C VAL A 105 -13.72 -3.34 11.13
N THR A 106 -12.73 -2.62 10.62
CA THR A 106 -11.87 -1.81 11.50
C THR A 106 -12.64 -0.58 11.98
N ASP A 107 -12.49 -0.18 13.24
CA ASP A 107 -12.90 1.15 13.73
C ASP A 107 -11.77 1.75 14.55
N LYS A 108 -11.09 2.75 13.99
CA LYS A 108 -9.84 3.29 14.54
C LYS A 108 -8.82 2.16 14.79
N LYS A 109 -8.48 1.87 16.05
CA LYS A 109 -7.58 0.78 16.46
C LYS A 109 -8.31 -0.52 16.79
N GLN A 110 -9.64 -0.51 16.84
CA GLN A 110 -10.45 -1.67 17.16
C GLN A 110 -10.83 -2.42 15.88
N VAL A 111 -11.23 -3.68 16.06
CA VAL A 111 -11.81 -4.51 15.01
C VAL A 111 -13.13 -5.06 15.52
N LEU A 112 -14.18 -4.80 14.76
CA LEU A 112 -15.55 -5.20 15.04
C LEU A 112 -15.95 -6.33 14.11
N THR A 113 -16.75 -7.28 14.58
CA THR A 113 -17.08 -8.49 13.82
C THR A 113 -18.56 -8.84 13.94
N VAL A 114 -19.15 -9.29 12.82
CA VAL A 114 -20.54 -9.78 12.74
C VAL A 114 -20.56 -11.09 11.97
N PRO A 115 -20.97 -12.22 12.59
CA PRO A 115 -21.24 -12.36 14.02
C PRO A 115 -19.96 -12.12 14.88
N PRO A 116 -20.10 -11.85 16.18
CA PRO A 116 -18.95 -11.63 17.07
C PRO A 116 -17.99 -12.82 17.08
N ARG A 117 -16.70 -12.56 16.83
CA ARG A 117 -15.61 -13.54 16.99
C ARG A 117 -15.12 -13.56 18.43
N LYS A 118 -14.80 -14.76 18.94
CA LYS A 118 -14.17 -14.93 20.26
C LYS A 118 -12.72 -14.45 20.28
N ASP A 119 -12.02 -14.67 19.17
CA ASP A 119 -10.62 -14.29 19.02
C ASP A 119 -10.42 -13.38 17.81
N THR A 120 -9.86 -12.21 18.10
CA THR A 120 -9.44 -11.18 17.15
C THR A 120 -8.01 -10.73 17.43
N ALA A 121 -7.21 -11.49 18.17
CA ALA A 121 -5.85 -11.10 18.58
C ALA A 121 -4.93 -10.84 17.37
N ASN A 122 -5.14 -11.56 16.27
CA ASN A 122 -4.36 -11.38 15.02
C ASN A 122 -4.76 -10.09 14.27
N LEU A 123 -5.89 -9.49 14.61
CA LEU A 123 -6.44 -8.29 13.96
C LEU A 123 -6.38 -7.03 14.85
N ALA A 124 -6.49 -7.20 16.17
CA ALA A 124 -6.63 -6.14 17.15
C ALA A 124 -5.51 -6.19 18.21
N PRO A 125 -4.94 -5.03 18.61
CA PRO A 125 -5.25 -3.70 18.12
C PRO A 125 -4.69 -3.46 16.71
N CYS A 126 -5.52 -2.92 15.83
CA CYS A 126 -5.14 -2.57 14.48
C CYS A 126 -4.37 -1.24 14.53
N ASN A 127 -3.06 -1.29 14.77
CA ASN A 127 -2.24 -0.10 15.03
C ASN A 127 -1.62 0.53 13.76
N HIS A 128 -1.76 -0.13 12.62
CA HIS A 128 -1.33 0.41 11.34
C HIS A 128 -2.11 1.71 11.04
N GLU A 129 -1.42 2.74 10.55
CA GLU A 129 -2.07 4.03 10.30
C GLU A 129 -2.96 4.01 9.04
N VAL A 130 -2.60 3.22 8.04
CA VAL A 130 -3.17 3.35 6.70
C VAL A 130 -3.86 2.06 6.27
N ALA A 131 -4.95 2.18 5.52
CA ALA A 131 -5.73 1.04 5.06
C ALA A 131 -4.90 0.04 4.23
N ASP A 132 -3.93 0.49 3.44
CA ASP A 132 -3.04 -0.34 2.62
C ASP A 132 -2.39 -1.49 3.41
N THR A 133 -1.77 -1.18 4.54
CA THR A 133 -1.05 -2.11 5.42
C THR A 133 -2.01 -2.89 6.30
N ARG A 134 -3.09 -2.27 6.78
CA ARG A 134 -4.17 -2.98 7.48
C ARG A 134 -4.76 -4.10 6.63
N MET A 135 -4.99 -3.84 5.35
CA MET A 135 -5.51 -4.86 4.44
C MET A 135 -4.61 -6.10 4.40
N MET A 136 -3.28 -5.94 4.52
CA MET A 136 -2.31 -7.05 4.61
C MET A 136 -2.60 -7.96 5.80
N VAL A 137 -2.75 -7.39 6.99
CA VAL A 137 -3.10 -8.09 8.23
C VAL A 137 -4.42 -8.84 8.09
N HIS A 138 -5.44 -8.18 7.56
CA HIS A 138 -6.77 -8.78 7.39
C HIS A 138 -6.77 -9.98 6.44
N ALA A 139 -5.97 -9.94 5.38
CA ALA A 139 -5.84 -11.09 4.50
C ALA A 139 -5.03 -12.24 5.11
N ALA A 140 -4.01 -11.94 5.92
CA ALA A 140 -3.28 -12.97 6.66
C ALA A 140 -4.20 -13.70 7.64
N ASP A 141 -4.98 -12.96 8.44
CA ASP A 141 -6.00 -13.56 9.32
C ASP A 141 -7.09 -14.32 8.53
N ALA A 142 -7.42 -13.88 7.31
CA ALA A 142 -8.33 -14.64 6.44
C ALA A 142 -7.72 -15.98 6.00
N LEU A 143 -6.43 -16.02 5.64
CA LEU A 143 -5.72 -17.26 5.31
C LEU A 143 -5.66 -18.21 6.51
N GLU A 144 -5.34 -17.69 7.70
CA GLU A 144 -5.33 -18.45 8.95
C GLU A 144 -6.72 -18.99 9.31
N SER A 145 -7.77 -18.25 8.95
CA SER A 145 -9.18 -18.70 9.07
C SER A 145 -9.59 -19.72 7.99
N GLY A 146 -8.65 -20.18 7.15
CA GLY A 146 -8.86 -21.20 6.13
C GLY A 146 -9.33 -20.67 4.78
N HIS A 147 -9.40 -19.35 4.57
CA HIS A 147 -9.79 -18.80 3.27
C HIS A 147 -8.61 -18.85 2.28
N ARG A 148 -8.77 -19.59 1.18
CA ARG A 148 -7.71 -19.79 0.18
C ARG A 148 -7.82 -18.88 -1.05
N ARG A 149 -8.96 -18.20 -1.23
CA ARG A 149 -9.22 -17.28 -2.35
C ARG A 149 -9.55 -15.90 -1.83
N ILE A 150 -8.68 -14.93 -2.12
CA ILE A 150 -8.76 -13.57 -1.60
C ILE A 150 -8.95 -12.57 -2.74
N LEU A 151 -9.95 -11.70 -2.58
CA LEU A 151 -10.20 -10.58 -3.47
C LEU A 151 -10.06 -9.27 -2.72
N ILE A 152 -9.14 -8.43 -3.18
CA ILE A 152 -8.86 -7.11 -2.61
C ILE A 152 -9.36 -6.01 -3.53
N ARG A 153 -10.18 -5.10 -3.00
CA ARG A 153 -10.61 -3.91 -3.75
C ARG A 153 -9.76 -2.71 -3.34
N THR A 154 -9.03 -2.13 -4.29
CA THR A 154 -8.18 -0.97 -4.04
C THR A 154 -8.11 -0.06 -5.28
N VAL A 155 -7.73 1.20 -5.07
CA VAL A 155 -7.32 2.12 -6.15
C VAL A 155 -5.85 2.49 -6.03
N ASP A 156 -5.20 1.99 -4.99
CA ASP A 156 -3.84 2.30 -4.61
C ASP A 156 -2.88 1.27 -5.17
N THR A 157 -1.82 1.75 -5.81
CA THR A 157 -0.80 0.91 -6.44
C THR A 157 0.06 0.23 -5.38
N ASP A 158 0.24 0.84 -4.21
CA ASP A 158 1.05 0.30 -3.11
C ASP A 158 0.49 -1.04 -2.65
N VAL A 159 -0.85 -1.15 -2.59
CA VAL A 159 -1.54 -2.42 -2.28
C VAL A 159 -1.26 -3.49 -3.33
N VAL A 160 -1.18 -3.14 -4.62
CA VAL A 160 -0.85 -4.09 -5.69
C VAL A 160 0.57 -4.61 -5.52
N ILE A 161 1.53 -3.70 -5.29
CA ILE A 161 2.94 -4.04 -5.10
C ILE A 161 3.13 -4.95 -3.90
N LEU A 162 2.54 -4.59 -2.75
CA LEU A 162 2.61 -5.40 -1.53
C LEU A 162 2.01 -6.80 -1.73
N ARG A 163 0.91 -6.91 -2.46
CA ARG A 163 0.26 -8.20 -2.72
C ARG A 163 1.01 -9.10 -3.66
N VAL A 164 1.68 -8.54 -4.67
CA VAL A 164 2.56 -9.33 -5.52
C VAL A 164 3.75 -9.84 -4.70
N ALA A 165 4.32 -9.02 -3.82
CA ALA A 165 5.44 -9.42 -2.97
C ALA A 165 5.08 -10.59 -2.02
N LEU A 166 3.94 -10.49 -1.32
CA LEU A 166 3.53 -11.48 -0.32
C LEU A 166 2.91 -12.76 -0.92
N ALA A 167 2.46 -12.72 -2.18
CA ALA A 167 1.77 -13.87 -2.78
C ALA A 167 2.64 -15.12 -2.91
N ASN A 168 3.95 -14.96 -3.13
CA ASN A 168 4.87 -16.09 -3.24
C ASN A 168 5.12 -16.75 -1.86
N GLU A 169 5.26 -15.96 -0.81
CA GLU A 169 5.41 -16.45 0.57
C GLU A 169 4.18 -17.23 1.01
N GLN A 170 2.99 -16.79 0.60
CA GLN A 170 1.72 -17.41 0.98
C GLN A 170 1.28 -18.51 0.02
N SER A 171 2.10 -18.91 -0.96
CA SER A 171 1.68 -19.78 -2.07
C SER A 171 1.27 -21.19 -1.66
N GLU A 172 1.73 -21.70 -0.51
CA GLU A 172 1.28 -22.98 0.05
C GLU A 172 -0.17 -22.93 0.54
N VAL A 173 -0.62 -21.74 0.97
CA VAL A 173 -1.94 -21.53 1.55
C VAL A 173 -2.88 -20.66 0.72
N LEU A 174 -2.41 -20.05 -0.36
CA LEU A 174 -3.17 -19.10 -1.16
C LEU A 174 -3.35 -19.65 -2.58
N ASP A 175 -4.56 -20.10 -2.89
CA ASP A 175 -4.91 -20.62 -4.22
C ASP A 175 -5.03 -19.46 -5.23
N GLU A 176 -5.79 -18.43 -4.86
CA GLU A 176 -6.04 -17.29 -5.74
C GLU A 176 -5.99 -15.96 -5.01
N LEU A 177 -5.18 -15.04 -5.54
CA LEU A 177 -5.13 -13.65 -5.10
C LEU A 177 -5.50 -12.71 -6.23
N TRP A 178 -6.64 -12.03 -6.07
CA TRP A 178 -7.18 -11.09 -7.04
C TRP A 178 -7.24 -9.68 -6.46
N LEU A 179 -6.96 -8.68 -7.30
CA LEU A 179 -7.25 -7.28 -6.99
C LEU A 179 -8.27 -6.72 -7.97
N THR A 180 -9.34 -6.14 -7.45
CA THR A 180 -10.17 -5.20 -8.21
C THR A 180 -9.53 -3.81 -8.10
N PHE A 181 -8.85 -3.39 -9.15
CA PHE A 181 -8.07 -2.15 -9.20
C PHE A 181 -8.76 -1.06 -10.03
N GLY A 182 -8.76 0.18 -9.54
CA GLY A 182 -9.27 1.35 -10.25
C GLY A 182 -10.75 1.66 -10.02
N THR A 183 -11.29 2.65 -10.75
CA THR A 183 -12.67 3.13 -10.59
C THR A 183 -13.41 3.27 -11.92
N GLY A 184 -14.74 3.17 -11.88
CA GLY A 184 -15.60 3.38 -13.05
C GLY A 184 -15.21 2.48 -14.23
N LYS A 185 -15.03 3.09 -15.41
CA LYS A 185 -14.64 2.40 -16.65
C LYS A 185 -13.22 1.83 -16.62
N ASN A 186 -12.35 2.34 -15.74
CA ASN A 186 -10.96 1.90 -15.59
C ASN A 186 -10.80 0.79 -14.54
N ARG A 187 -11.92 0.25 -14.02
CA ARG A 187 -11.89 -0.85 -13.08
C ARG A 187 -11.49 -2.14 -13.79
N ARG A 188 -10.48 -2.83 -13.28
CA ARG A 188 -9.95 -4.09 -13.84
C ARG A 188 -9.62 -5.09 -12.74
N TYR A 189 -9.58 -6.36 -13.11
CA TYR A 189 -9.09 -7.43 -12.24
C TYR A 189 -7.61 -7.68 -12.52
N ILE A 190 -6.82 -7.85 -11.46
CA ILE A 190 -5.39 -8.15 -11.53
C ILE A 190 -5.16 -9.45 -10.74
N ALA A 191 -4.61 -10.47 -11.40
CA ALA A 191 -4.21 -11.73 -10.77
C ALA A 191 -2.82 -11.58 -10.14
N ALA A 192 -2.73 -11.09 -8.89
CA ALA A 192 -1.44 -10.89 -8.24
C ALA A 192 -0.66 -12.20 -8.05
N HIS A 193 -1.35 -13.31 -7.77
CA HIS A 193 -0.72 -14.64 -7.70
C HIS A 193 -0.03 -15.04 -9.01
N GLN A 194 -0.63 -14.73 -10.17
CA GLN A 194 0.00 -15.00 -11.48
C GLN A 194 1.18 -14.07 -11.76
N ILE A 195 1.07 -12.79 -11.36
CA ILE A 195 2.20 -11.85 -11.47
C ILE A 195 3.36 -12.33 -10.61
N ALA A 196 3.11 -12.68 -9.36
CA ALA A 196 4.13 -13.16 -8.43
C ALA A 196 4.82 -14.43 -8.93
N LYS A 197 4.05 -15.38 -9.48
CA LYS A 197 4.56 -16.58 -10.14
C LYS A 197 5.43 -16.25 -11.35
N ALA A 198 5.02 -15.30 -12.18
CA ALA A 198 5.77 -14.89 -13.38
C ALA A 198 7.07 -14.13 -13.04
N LEU A 199 7.08 -13.37 -11.94
CA LEU A 199 8.28 -12.67 -11.46
C LEU A 199 9.26 -13.60 -10.76
N GLY A 200 8.77 -14.68 -10.14
CA GLY A 200 9.56 -15.54 -9.25
C GLY A 200 9.72 -14.96 -7.84
N PRO A 201 10.20 -15.77 -6.88
CA PRO A 201 10.25 -15.40 -5.47
C PRO A 201 11.08 -14.15 -5.21
N GLU A 202 12.32 -14.11 -5.71
CA GLU A 202 13.26 -13.02 -5.44
C GLU A 202 12.78 -11.66 -5.96
N LYS A 203 12.34 -11.58 -7.23
CA LYS A 203 11.86 -10.31 -7.79
C LYS A 203 10.56 -9.84 -7.14
N SER A 204 9.69 -10.76 -6.73
CA SER A 204 8.47 -10.39 -6.00
C SER A 204 8.81 -9.77 -4.65
N ILE A 205 9.70 -10.38 -3.87
CA ILE A 205 10.16 -9.86 -2.57
C ILE A 205 10.88 -8.52 -2.74
N ALA A 206 11.67 -8.36 -3.82
CA ALA A 206 12.39 -7.12 -4.11
C ALA A 206 11.49 -5.98 -4.65
N LEU A 207 10.26 -6.28 -5.09
CA LEU A 207 9.39 -5.32 -5.78
C LEU A 207 9.04 -4.08 -4.94
N PRO A 208 8.75 -4.17 -3.63
CA PRO A 208 8.49 -2.99 -2.79
C PRO A 208 9.72 -2.08 -2.65
N VAL A 209 10.93 -2.65 -2.54
CA VAL A 209 12.18 -1.88 -2.50
C VAL A 209 12.39 -1.15 -3.83
N PHE A 210 12.20 -1.84 -4.96
CA PHE A 210 12.21 -1.23 -6.27
C PHE A 210 11.20 -0.08 -6.37
N HIS A 211 9.98 -0.29 -5.86
CA HIS A 211 8.93 0.72 -5.87
C HIS A 211 9.34 1.95 -5.06
N ALA A 212 9.89 1.79 -3.85
CA ALA A 212 10.37 2.89 -3.02
C ALA A 212 11.55 3.64 -3.68
N ILE A 213 12.60 2.93 -4.11
CA ILE A 213 13.81 3.52 -4.71
C ILE A 213 13.49 4.35 -5.95
N THR A 214 12.57 3.89 -6.78
CA THR A 214 12.19 4.58 -8.02
C THR A 214 11.12 5.66 -7.83
N GLY A 215 10.78 5.95 -6.57
CA GLY A 215 9.88 7.02 -6.14
C GLY A 215 8.49 6.53 -5.74
N CYS A 216 8.04 6.87 -4.53
CA CYS A 216 6.70 6.60 -4.00
C CYS A 216 6.19 7.83 -3.23
N ASP A 217 5.10 7.71 -2.46
CA ASP A 217 4.55 8.84 -1.69
C ASP A 217 5.56 9.51 -0.74
N THR A 218 6.53 8.74 -0.23
CA THR A 218 7.51 9.20 0.77
C THR A 218 8.93 9.35 0.22
N VAL A 219 9.19 8.89 -0.99
CA VAL A 219 10.53 8.84 -1.59
C VAL A 219 10.48 9.46 -2.98
N SER A 220 11.40 10.38 -3.27
CA SER A 220 11.46 11.07 -4.56
C SER A 220 11.75 10.13 -5.73
N ALA A 221 11.28 10.47 -6.93
CA ALA A 221 11.66 9.77 -8.15
C ALA A 221 12.99 10.31 -8.72
N PHE A 222 13.69 9.50 -9.52
CA PHE A 222 14.86 9.96 -10.27
C PHE A 222 14.44 10.84 -11.45
N ALA A 223 14.99 12.05 -11.52
CA ALA A 223 14.63 13.05 -12.53
C ALA A 223 14.82 12.52 -13.96
N GLY A 224 13.80 12.72 -14.81
CA GLY A 224 13.81 12.29 -16.21
C GLY A 224 13.54 10.80 -16.44
N HIS A 225 13.31 10.00 -15.39
CA HIS A 225 13.15 8.56 -15.50
C HIS A 225 11.82 8.07 -14.90
N SER A 226 11.09 7.27 -15.68
CA SER A 226 9.87 6.60 -15.23
C SER A 226 10.18 5.25 -14.58
N LYS A 227 9.25 4.73 -13.77
CA LYS A 227 9.30 3.33 -13.28
C LYS A 227 9.40 2.31 -14.42
N LYS A 228 8.83 2.60 -15.59
CA LYS A 228 8.97 1.76 -16.79
C LYS A 228 10.43 1.70 -17.27
N ALA A 229 11.12 2.84 -17.29
CA ALA A 229 12.54 2.88 -17.61
C ALA A 229 13.38 2.14 -16.56
N ALA A 230 13.11 2.38 -15.28
CA ALA A 230 13.79 1.68 -14.19
C ALA A 230 13.56 0.16 -14.21
N TRP A 231 12.35 -0.30 -14.56
CA TRP A 231 12.04 -1.71 -14.75
C TRP A 231 12.83 -2.32 -15.91
N ALA A 232 12.94 -1.60 -17.04
CA ALA A 232 13.75 -2.04 -18.17
C ALA A 232 15.25 -2.10 -17.81
N THR A 233 15.73 -1.22 -16.93
CA THR A 233 17.08 -1.28 -16.37
C THR A 233 17.26 -2.50 -15.47
N TRP A 234 16.30 -2.79 -14.58
CA TRP A 234 16.38 -3.95 -13.70
C TRP A 234 16.41 -5.26 -14.50
N ASN A 235 15.61 -5.39 -15.56
CA ASN A 235 15.66 -6.57 -16.42
C ASN A 235 17.00 -6.72 -17.17
N ALA A 236 17.76 -5.64 -17.35
CA ALA A 236 19.06 -5.65 -18.01
C ALA A 236 20.23 -5.85 -17.05
N PHE A 237 20.00 -5.67 -15.76
CA PHE A 237 20.97 -5.76 -14.69
C PHE A 237 20.32 -6.53 -13.52
N PRO A 238 20.06 -7.84 -13.69
CA PRO A 238 19.38 -8.66 -12.69
C PRO A 238 20.17 -8.76 -11.37
N GLU A 239 21.47 -8.50 -11.38
CA GLU A 239 22.34 -8.52 -10.20
C GLU A 239 21.88 -7.53 -9.12
N VAL A 240 21.18 -6.44 -9.48
CA VAL A 240 20.61 -5.51 -8.48
C VAL A 240 19.56 -6.17 -7.58
N THR A 241 19.01 -7.32 -7.98
CA THR A 241 18.01 -8.05 -7.17
C THR A 241 18.58 -8.42 -5.80
N THR A 242 19.84 -8.83 -5.72
CA THR A 242 20.48 -9.17 -4.43
C THR A 242 20.56 -7.95 -3.52
N ALA A 243 20.94 -6.78 -4.06
CA ALA A 243 20.94 -5.53 -3.32
C ALA A 243 19.54 -5.14 -2.84
N PHE A 244 18.50 -5.32 -3.67
CA PHE A 244 17.12 -5.05 -3.25
C PHE A 244 16.64 -6.04 -2.17
N LEU A 245 17.01 -7.31 -2.25
CA LEU A 245 16.70 -8.30 -1.21
C LEU A 245 17.41 -7.97 0.11
N SER A 246 18.68 -7.57 0.06
CA SER A 246 19.42 -7.11 1.25
C SER A 246 18.81 -5.86 1.89
N LEU A 247 18.18 -4.99 1.11
CA LEU A 247 17.43 -3.85 1.66
C LEU A 247 16.06 -4.29 2.22
N ALA A 248 15.37 -5.21 1.53
CA ALA A 248 14.09 -5.75 1.97
C ALA A 248 14.23 -6.48 3.31
N SER A 249 15.41 -7.06 3.59
CA SER A 249 15.74 -7.72 4.85
C SER A 249 15.99 -6.76 6.01
N THR A 250 16.00 -5.43 5.81
CA THR A 250 16.19 -4.39 6.84
C THR A 250 17.30 -4.72 7.86
N PRO A 251 18.53 -5.01 7.42
CA PRO A 251 19.62 -5.35 8.32
C PRO A 251 20.07 -4.11 9.11
N SER A 252 20.60 -4.31 10.32
CA SER A 252 21.19 -3.24 11.13
C SER A 252 22.41 -2.61 10.46
N GLU A 253 23.15 -3.41 9.68
CA GLU A 253 24.29 -3.00 8.86
C GLU A 253 24.14 -3.60 7.47
N LEU A 254 24.35 -2.80 6.44
CA LEU A 254 24.24 -3.28 5.06
C LEU A 254 25.53 -3.99 4.65
N PRO A 255 25.43 -5.15 3.97
CA PRO A 255 26.61 -5.84 3.44
C PRO A 255 27.44 -4.94 2.51
N ASP A 256 28.75 -5.16 2.52
CA ASP A 256 29.68 -4.54 1.60
C ASP A 256 29.24 -4.79 0.14
N GLY A 257 29.22 -3.73 -0.67
CA GLY A 257 28.87 -3.80 -2.09
C GLY A 257 27.39 -3.64 -2.45
N VAL A 258 26.45 -3.61 -1.48
CA VAL A 258 25.03 -3.27 -1.76
C VAL A 258 24.93 -1.89 -2.41
N LEU A 259 25.60 -0.89 -1.82
CA LEU A 259 25.59 0.46 -2.36
C LEU A 259 26.23 0.52 -3.75
N SER A 260 27.34 -0.19 -3.99
CA SER A 260 28.00 -0.23 -5.30
C SER A 260 27.12 -0.86 -6.38
N THR A 261 26.36 -1.91 -6.02
CA THR A 261 25.41 -2.56 -6.92
C THR A 261 24.24 -1.62 -7.25
N MET A 262 23.71 -0.91 -6.25
CA MET A 262 22.70 0.12 -6.47
C MET A 262 23.22 1.28 -7.32
N GLU A 263 24.45 1.73 -7.06
CA GLU A 263 25.12 2.78 -7.82
C GLU A 263 25.25 2.39 -9.29
N ARG A 264 25.64 1.14 -9.56
CA ARG A 264 25.67 0.58 -10.92
C ARG A 264 24.28 0.59 -11.57
N PHE A 265 23.24 0.23 -10.84
CA PHE A 265 21.86 0.31 -11.35
C PHE A 265 21.47 1.75 -11.73
N ILE A 266 21.81 2.76 -10.92
CA ILE A 266 21.55 4.17 -11.24
C ILE A 266 22.39 4.64 -12.43
N VAL A 267 23.64 4.21 -12.55
CA VAL A 267 24.46 4.49 -13.74
C VAL A 267 23.76 3.99 -15.00
N LEU A 268 23.29 2.74 -14.99
CA LEU A 268 22.61 2.13 -16.14
C LEU A 268 21.24 2.75 -16.42
N LEU A 269 20.57 3.30 -15.41
CA LEU A 269 19.33 4.04 -15.56
C LEU A 269 19.54 5.32 -16.39
N TYR A 270 20.61 6.06 -16.11
CA TYR A 270 20.92 7.33 -16.79
C TYR A 270 21.70 7.15 -18.11
N ASP A 271 22.49 6.09 -18.23
CA ASP A 271 23.28 5.77 -19.42
C ASP A 271 23.51 4.25 -19.54
N ARG A 272 22.61 3.58 -20.27
CA ARG A 272 22.57 2.11 -20.39
C ARG A 272 23.83 1.50 -21.01
N THR A 273 24.58 2.26 -21.80
CA THR A 273 25.84 1.80 -22.43
C THR A 273 27.07 2.15 -21.60
N SER A 274 26.89 2.76 -20.42
CA SER A 274 28.00 3.19 -19.59
C SER A 274 28.71 2.00 -18.96
N THR A 275 30.04 2.05 -18.96
CA THR A 275 30.91 1.13 -18.22
C THR A 275 31.28 1.67 -16.83
N CYS A 276 30.82 2.87 -16.48
CA CYS A 276 31.11 3.46 -15.16
C CYS A 276 30.40 2.67 -14.05
N CYS A 277 31.03 2.53 -12.89
CA CYS A 277 30.39 1.99 -11.69
C CYS A 277 30.06 3.08 -10.66
N ASP A 278 30.60 4.28 -10.84
CA ASP A 278 30.43 5.42 -9.93
C ASP A 278 29.55 6.51 -10.56
N VAL A 279 28.55 6.99 -9.81
CA VAL A 279 27.61 8.00 -10.32
C VAL A 279 28.27 9.35 -10.52
N ASN A 280 29.26 9.74 -9.71
CA ASN A 280 29.96 11.02 -9.87
C ASN A 280 30.86 11.01 -11.12
N VAL A 281 31.51 9.88 -11.42
CA VAL A 281 32.25 9.69 -12.67
C VAL A 281 31.29 9.80 -13.86
N LEU A 282 30.11 9.17 -13.77
CA LEU A 282 29.09 9.31 -14.80
C LEU A 282 28.59 10.75 -14.93
N ARG A 283 28.31 11.45 -13.83
CA ARG A 283 27.88 12.88 -13.83
C ARG A 283 28.87 13.72 -14.63
N LYS A 284 30.16 13.61 -14.33
CA LYS A 284 31.23 14.33 -15.05
C LYS A 284 31.22 13.98 -16.53
N LYS A 285 31.10 12.70 -16.88
CA LYS A 285 31.07 12.26 -18.28
C LYS A 285 29.85 12.80 -19.04
N LEU A 286 28.66 12.73 -18.44
CA LEU A 286 27.41 13.21 -19.04
C LEU A 286 27.41 14.72 -19.24
N PHE A 287 27.94 15.45 -18.26
CA PHE A 287 28.06 16.91 -18.34
C PHE A 287 29.10 17.32 -19.39
N SER A 288 30.33 16.79 -19.31
CA SER A 288 31.44 17.23 -20.16
C SER A 288 31.41 16.68 -21.58
N ARG A 289 30.84 15.49 -21.82
CA ARG A 289 30.92 14.82 -23.13
C ARG A 289 29.58 14.66 -23.84
N LYS A 290 28.47 14.69 -23.11
CA LYS A 290 27.12 14.56 -23.69
C LYS A 290 26.27 15.83 -23.52
N SER A 291 26.86 16.92 -23.03
CA SER A 291 26.23 18.24 -22.83
C SER A 291 24.83 18.19 -22.19
N ARG A 292 24.62 17.26 -21.25
CA ARG A 292 23.34 17.14 -20.53
C ARG A 292 23.19 18.30 -19.55
N SER A 293 21.97 18.83 -19.42
CA SER A 293 21.66 19.82 -18.39
C SER A 293 21.76 19.21 -16.99
N LEU A 294 22.03 20.06 -15.99
CA LEU A 294 22.23 19.65 -14.60
C LEU A 294 21.04 18.87 -14.03
N GLU A 295 19.82 19.20 -14.45
CA GLU A 295 18.56 18.55 -14.05
C GLU A 295 18.44 17.10 -14.55
N HIS A 296 19.15 16.74 -15.61
CA HIS A 296 19.14 15.40 -16.22
C HIS A 296 20.39 14.57 -15.88
N LEU A 297 21.13 14.98 -14.85
CA LEU A 297 22.26 14.21 -14.31
C LEU A 297 21.77 13.25 -13.22
N PRO A 298 22.42 12.07 -13.07
CA PRO A 298 22.14 11.18 -11.94
C PRO A 298 22.46 11.87 -10.62
N PRO A 299 21.85 11.48 -9.48
CA PRO A 299 22.18 12.06 -8.17
C PRO A 299 23.68 11.96 -7.86
N THR A 300 24.17 12.82 -6.96
CA THR A 300 25.50 12.64 -6.39
C THR A 300 25.53 11.37 -5.53
N ARG A 301 26.71 10.80 -5.32
CA ARG A 301 26.85 9.63 -4.43
C ARG A 301 26.29 9.89 -3.03
N ALA A 302 26.57 11.06 -2.44
CA ALA A 302 26.03 11.44 -1.14
C ALA A 302 24.50 11.53 -1.12
N ALA A 303 23.89 12.05 -2.20
CA ALA A 303 22.44 12.08 -2.33
C ALA A 303 21.85 10.68 -2.50
N LEU A 304 22.54 9.79 -3.22
CA LEU A 304 22.13 8.38 -3.37
C LEU A 304 22.19 7.62 -2.04
N GLU A 305 23.21 7.88 -1.22
CA GLU A 305 23.32 7.31 0.13
C GLU A 305 22.15 7.73 1.03
N GLN A 306 21.79 9.02 1.04
CA GLN A 306 20.62 9.50 1.78
C GLN A 306 19.30 8.96 1.22
N HIS A 307 19.19 8.85 -0.11
CA HIS A 307 18.03 8.28 -0.79
C HIS A 307 17.77 6.83 -0.35
N LYS A 308 18.83 6.04 -0.23
CA LYS A 308 18.78 4.66 0.27
C LYS A 308 18.24 4.60 1.71
N GLU A 309 18.70 5.45 2.61
CA GLU A 309 18.17 5.51 4.00
C GLU A 309 16.67 5.90 4.02
N SER A 310 16.28 6.79 3.11
CA SER A 310 14.88 7.20 2.94
C SER A 310 14.01 6.06 2.41
N CYS A 311 14.58 5.16 1.59
CA CYS A 311 13.91 3.95 1.13
C CYS A 311 13.71 2.92 2.24
N LEU A 312 14.70 2.74 3.13
CA LEU A 312 14.58 1.85 4.28
C LEU A 312 13.44 2.31 5.20
N SER A 313 13.36 3.61 5.50
CA SER A 313 12.24 4.17 6.28
C SER A 313 10.90 4.09 5.54
N GLY A 314 10.85 4.39 4.24
CA GLY A 314 9.64 4.29 3.41
C GLY A 314 9.09 2.86 3.29
N TRP A 315 9.96 1.87 3.12
CA TRP A 315 9.61 0.44 3.16
C TRP A 315 9.10 0.02 4.54
N THR A 316 9.80 0.45 5.60
CA THR A 316 9.33 0.18 6.95
C THR A 316 7.93 0.79 7.14
N TYR A 317 7.59 1.95 6.56
CA TYR A 317 6.23 2.51 6.59
C TYR A 317 5.19 1.75 5.75
N LEU A 318 5.62 1.02 4.71
CA LEU A 318 4.77 0.08 3.96
C LEU A 318 4.57 -1.26 4.70
N GLY A 319 5.18 -1.46 5.88
CA GLY A 319 5.18 -2.74 6.59
C GLY A 319 5.74 -2.72 8.02
N THR A 320 5.51 -1.67 8.81
CA THR A 320 6.00 -1.55 10.20
C THR A 320 5.18 -2.47 11.07
N GLY A 321 5.58 -3.73 11.03
CA GLY A 321 5.04 -4.83 11.79
C GLY A 321 5.92 -6.05 11.62
N ARG A 322 7.25 -5.89 11.51
CA ARG A 322 8.15 -7.04 11.67
C ARG A 322 8.07 -7.71 13.03
N ASN A 323 7.46 -7.03 14.01
CA ASN A 323 7.15 -7.61 15.32
C ASN A 323 5.68 -8.07 15.49
N SER A 324 4.85 -8.10 14.43
CA SER A 324 3.49 -8.68 14.57
C SER A 324 2.85 -9.29 13.32
N VAL A 325 3.30 -8.94 12.11
CA VAL A 325 2.73 -9.44 10.85
C VAL A 325 3.74 -10.28 10.09
N CYS A 326 5.03 -9.92 10.15
CA CYS A 326 6.07 -10.73 9.53
C CYS A 326 6.60 -11.83 10.47
N GLN A 327 6.74 -11.65 11.79
CA GLN A 327 7.26 -12.76 12.62
C GLN A 327 6.28 -13.95 12.77
N SER A 328 4.98 -13.71 12.82
CA SER A 328 3.98 -14.80 12.84
C SER A 328 3.85 -15.53 11.50
N ALA A 329 4.12 -14.84 10.38
CA ALA A 329 4.09 -15.42 9.04
C ALA A 329 5.46 -15.91 8.51
N ILE A 330 6.58 -15.57 9.17
CA ILE A 330 7.94 -16.02 8.83
C ILE A 330 8.36 -17.27 9.64
N THR A 331 7.60 -17.66 10.67
CA THR A 331 7.92 -18.83 11.51
C THR A 331 6.98 -20.03 11.30
N MET A 332 6.35 -20.14 10.12
CA MET A 332 5.77 -21.40 9.64
C MET A 332 6.36 -21.76 8.29
#